data_AF-A0AAU6WAA8-F1
#
_entry.id   AF-A0AAU6WAA8-F1
#
_cell.length_a   1.000
_cell.length_b   1.000
_cell.length_c   1.000
_cell.angle_alpha   90.00
_cell.angle_beta   90.00
_cell.angle_gamma   90.00
#
_symmetry.space_group_name_H-M   'P 1'
#
loop_
_entity.id
_entity.type
_entity.pdbx_description
1 polymer ?
#
loop_
_entity_poly.entity_id
_entity_poly.type
_entity_poly.pdbx_seq_one_letter_code
_entity_poly.pdbx_strand_id
1 'polypeptide(L)' 'MDELLGAWEHPNESTVLDIQQALWDNGLMRAAAAFDCLIAAYAVVNDAVVLNSDQDFGYIEAATNGTVRQEYIAG' A
#
# COMPACT_ATOMS: atom_id res chain seq x y z
N MET A 1 -7.58 21.85 -5.64
CA MET A 1 -7.40 20.45 -5.22
C MET A 1 -8.46 19.66 -5.96
N ASP A 2 -8.37 19.63 -7.29
CA ASP A 2 -9.55 19.42 -8.16
C ASP A 2 -9.48 18.17 -9.03
N GLU A 3 -8.61 17.21 -8.71
CA GLU A 3 -8.71 15.86 -9.29
C GLU A 3 -8.00 14.89 -8.34
N LEU A 4 -8.67 14.53 -7.23
CA LEU A 4 -8.36 13.26 -6.58
C LEU A 4 -8.77 12.19 -7.58
N LEU A 5 -7.80 11.60 -8.27
CA LEU A 5 -8.01 10.45 -9.14
C LEU A 5 -8.67 9.36 -8.30
N GLY A 6 -9.96 9.10 -8.54
CA GLY A 6 -10.65 8.01 -7.88
C GLY A 6 -9.91 6.70 -8.15
N ALA A 7 -9.73 5.89 -7.12
CA ALA A 7 -9.27 4.52 -7.28
C ALA A 7 -10.46 3.67 -7.75
N TRP A 8 -10.80 3.78 -9.04
CA TRP A 8 -12.00 3.16 -9.63
C TRP A 8 -11.85 1.65 -9.84
N GLU A 9 -10.62 1.17 -9.99
CA GLU A 9 -10.33 -0.25 -10.07
C GLU A 9 -10.22 -0.85 -8.67
N HIS A 10 -11.04 -1.87 -8.41
CA HIS A 10 -11.02 -2.60 -7.15
C HIS A 10 -10.02 -3.76 -7.24
N PRO A 11 -9.04 -3.87 -6.31
CA PRO A 11 -8.14 -5.02 -6.29
C PRO A 11 -8.94 -6.27 -5.96
N ASN A 12 -8.50 -7.41 -6.52
CA ASN A 12 -8.99 -8.71 -6.07
C ASN A 12 -8.33 -9.09 -4.72
N GLU A 13 -8.85 -10.12 -4.07
CA GLU A 13 -8.30 -10.56 -2.78
C GLU A 13 -6.84 -11.00 -2.88
N SER A 14 -6.44 -11.62 -4.00
CA SER A 14 -5.05 -12.04 -4.20
C SER A 14 -4.07 -10.89 -4.17
N THR A 15 -4.37 -9.73 -4.78
CA THR A 15 -3.48 -8.56 -4.74
C THR A 15 -3.24 -8.09 -3.30
N VAL A 16 -4.27 -8.12 -2.46
CA VAL A 16 -4.17 -7.72 -1.06
C VAL A 16 -3.33 -8.75 -0.28
N LEU A 17 -3.57 -10.04 -0.50
CA LEU A 17 -2.86 -11.11 0.17
C LEU A 17 -1.40 -11.22 -0.27
N ASP A 18 -1.07 -10.90 -1.52
CA ASP A 18 0.31 -10.87 -2.02
C ASP A 18 1.13 -9.78 -1.30
N ILE A 19 0.54 -8.62 -1.05
CA ILE A 19 1.19 -7.55 -0.26
C ILE A 19 1.41 -8.01 1.19
N GLN A 20 0.39 -8.63 1.79
CA GLN A 20 0.50 -9.16 3.14
C GLN A 20 1.56 -10.27 3.24
N GLN A 21 1.62 -11.16 2.25
CA GLN A 21 2.62 -12.21 2.15
C GLN A 21 4.03 -11.63 2.00
N ALA A 22 4.20 -10.57 1.20
CA ALA A 22 5.49 -9.89 1.06
C ALA A 22 5.99 -9.32 2.40
N LEU A 23 5.10 -8.74 3.22
CA LEU A 23 5.47 -8.34 4.59
C LEU A 23 5.93 -9.54 5.42
N TRP A 24 5.24 -10.68 5.32
CA TRP A 24 5.57 -11.87 6.11
C TRP A 24 6.91 -12.47 5.72
N ASP A 25 7.18 -12.57 4.42
CA ASP A 25 8.45 -13.08 3.88
C ASP A 25 9.65 -12.23 4.33
N ASN A 26 9.41 -10.94 4.61
CA ASN A 26 10.40 -10.01 5.15
C ASN A 26 10.38 -9.89 6.69
N GLY A 27 9.59 -10.70 7.39
CA GLY A 27 9.50 -10.68 8.87
C GLY A 27 8.72 -9.48 9.44
N LEU A 28 7.96 -8.77 8.62
CA LEU A 28 7.22 -7.53 8.93
C LEU A 28 5.72 -7.77 9.21
N MET A 29 5.39 -8.94 9.75
CA MET A 29 4.01 -9.42 9.96
C MET A 29 3.09 -8.48 10.77
N ARG A 30 3.65 -7.55 11.53
CA ARG A 30 2.95 -6.57 12.38
C ARG A 30 3.28 -5.12 12.03
N ALA A 31 3.96 -4.90 10.91
CA ALA A 31 4.42 -3.57 10.51
C ALA A 31 3.36 -2.79 9.72
N ALA A 32 2.26 -3.42 9.34
CA ALA A 32 1.12 -2.79 8.71
C ALA A 32 -0.14 -3.62 9.00
N ALA A 33 -1.30 -2.96 9.10
CA ALA A 33 -2.58 -3.62 9.29
C ALA A 33 -3.17 -4.11 7.95
N ALA A 34 -4.22 -4.93 8.04
CA ALA A 34 -4.91 -5.47 6.86
C ALA A 34 -5.51 -4.36 5.96
N PHE A 35 -5.98 -3.25 6.55
CA PHE A 35 -6.50 -2.12 5.79
C PHE A 35 -5.41 -1.36 5.04
N ASP A 36 -4.20 -1.27 5.58
CA ASP A 36 -3.07 -0.64 4.88
C ASP A 36 -2.67 -1.46 3.66
N CYS A 37 -2.69 -2.80 3.77
CA CYS A 37 -2.50 -3.70 2.63
C CYS A 37 -3.60 -3.51 1.57
N LEU A 38 -4.86 -3.30 1.98
CA LEU A 38 -5.96 -3.03 1.05
C LEU A 38 -5.78 -1.68 0.34
N ILE A 39 -5.45 -0.62 1.07
CA ILE A 39 -5.19 0.72 0.50
C ILE A 39 -4.01 0.65 -0.49
N ALA A 40 -2.93 -0.04 -0.12
CA ALA A 40 -1.79 -0.27 -0.99
C ALA A 40 -2.17 -1.05 -2.27
N ALA A 41 -3.03 -2.06 -2.15
CA ALA A 41 -3.52 -2.81 -3.31
C ALA A 41 -4.34 -1.92 -4.26
N TYR A 42 -5.19 -1.02 -3.72
CA TYR A 42 -5.87 0.01 -4.53
C TYR A 42 -4.88 0.91 -5.28
N ALA A 43 -3.81 1.34 -4.61
CA ALA A 43 -2.78 2.14 -5.26
C ALA A 43 -2.11 1.38 -6.41
N VAL A 44 -1.77 0.10 -6.23
CA VAL A 44 -1.14 -0.72 -7.28
C VAL A 44 -2.05 -0.85 -8.50
N VAL A 45 -3.31 -1.25 -8.33
CA VAL A 45 -4.20 -1.51 -9.49
C VAL A 45 -4.66 -0.24 -10.20
N ASN A 46 -4.54 0.92 -9.55
CA ASN A 46 -4.86 2.22 -10.13
C ASN A 46 -3.61 3.04 -10.51
N ASP A 47 -2.42 2.44 -10.47
CA ASP A 47 -1.12 3.12 -10.71
C ASP A 47 -0.94 4.42 -9.90
N ALA A 48 -1.40 4.40 -8.65
CA ALA A 48 -1.40 5.53 -7.74
C ALA A 48 -0.22 5.48 -6.74
N VAL A 49 0.03 6.63 -6.10
CA VAL A 49 0.94 6.75 -4.94
C VAL A 49 0.10 7.00 -3.69
N VAL A 50 0.38 6.26 -2.62
CA VAL A 50 -0.30 6.48 -1.33
C VAL A 50 0.32 7.68 -0.61
N LEU A 51 -0.40 8.79 -0.56
CA LEU A 51 -0.07 9.91 0.33
C LEU A 51 -0.57 9.59 1.74
N ASN A 52 0.32 9.61 2.73
CA ASN A 52 -0.01 9.21 4.09
C ASN A 52 0.76 10.04 5.13
N SER A 53 0.34 9.95 6.39
CA SER A 53 1.14 10.42 7.55
C SER A 53 1.44 9.26 8.51
N ASP A 54 1.48 8.04 7.96
CA ASP A 54 1.68 6.80 8.71
C ASP A 54 2.93 6.06 8.19
N GLN A 55 3.83 5.73 9.10
CA GLN A 55 5.10 5.08 8.74
C GLN A 55 4.92 3.66 8.21
N ASP A 56 3.76 3.04 8.47
CA ASP A 56 3.48 1.65 8.10
C ASP A 56 3.58 1.42 6.58
N PHE A 57 3.18 2.40 5.77
CA PHE A 57 3.29 2.32 4.31
C PHE A 57 4.75 2.25 3.81
N GLY A 58 5.70 2.84 4.55
CA GLY A 58 7.12 2.72 4.23
C GLY A 58 7.62 1.27 4.34
N TYR A 59 7.10 0.50 5.30
CA TYR A 59 7.40 -0.94 5.40
C TYR A 59 6.75 -1.73 4.25
N ILE A 60 5.56 -1.33 3.80
CA ILE A 60 4.87 -1.95 2.66
C ILE A 60 5.64 -1.72 1.35
N GLU A 61 6.07 -0.48 1.08
CA GLU A 61 6.89 -0.15 -0.09
C GLU A 61 8.19 -0.97 -0.10
N ALA A 62 8.89 -1.05 1.05
CA ALA A 62 10.11 -1.83 1.18
C ALA A 62 9.86 -3.33 0.95
N ALA A 63 8.83 -3.92 1.57
CA ALA A 63 8.52 -5.34 1.45
C ALA A 63 8.10 -5.74 0.03
N THR A 64 7.43 -4.85 -0.69
CA THR A 64 6.97 -5.07 -2.07
C THR A 64 7.98 -4.62 -3.13
N ASN A 65 9.19 -4.27 -2.71
CA ASN A 65 10.29 -3.82 -3.57
C ASN A 65 9.88 -2.69 -4.53
N GLY A 66 9.13 -1.71 -4.03
CA GLY A 66 8.66 -0.55 -4.79
C GLY A 66 7.45 -0.79 -5.69
N THR A 67 6.84 -1.98 -5.65
CA THR A 67 5.55 -2.23 -6.34
C THR A 67 4.47 -1.32 -5.75
N VAL A 68 4.41 -1.24 -4.42
CA VAL A 68 3.64 -0.20 -3.73
C VAL A 68 4.51 1.04 -3.64
N ARG A 69 3.96 2.19 -4.03
CA ARG A 69 4.60 3.50 -3.94
C ARG A 69 3.88 4.36 -2.92
N GLN A 70 4.62 5.05 -2.06
CA GLN A 70 4.05 5.89 -1.02
C GLN A 70 4.87 7.16 -0.81
N GLU A 71 4.23 8.19 -0.29
CA GLU A 71 4.89 9.42 0.15
C GLU A 71 4.38 9.80 1.54
N TYR A 72 5.32 9.89 2.47
CA TYR A 72 5.05 10.34 3.83
C TYR A 72 4.99 11.87 3.89
N ILE A 73 3.87 12.39 4.37
CA ILE A 73 3.62 13.81 4.59
C ILE A 73 3.71 14.08 6.10
N ALA A 74 4.75 14.80 6.50
CA ALA A 74 4.87 15.36 7.84
C ALA A 74 3.89 16.54 7.98
N GLY A 75 3.01 16.47 8.98
CA GLY A 75 2.10 17.56 9.34
C GLY A 75 2.78 18.74 10.02
#